data_AF-A0A3D2N534-F1
#
_entry.id   AF-A0A3D2N534-F1
#
_cell.length_a   1.000
_cell.length_b   1.000
_cell.length_c   1.000
_cell.angle_alpha   90.00
_cell.angle_beta   90.00
_cell.angle_gamma   90.00
#
_symmetry.space_group_name_H-M   'P 1'
#
loop_
_entity.id
_entity.type
_entity.pdbx_description
1 polymer ?
#
loop_
_entity_poly.entity_id
_entity_poly.type
_entity_poly.pdbx_seq_one_letter_code
_entity_poly.pdbx_strand_id
1 'polypeptide(L)' 'DQVDDPELLELVEMDIRDLLTSYDFPGDDTPIIVGSALAALNAPDDLSDPA' A
#
# COMPACT_ATOMS: atom_id res chain seq x y z
N ASP A 1 2.09 -2.46 11.34
CA ASP A 1 1.24 -2.93 10.22
C ASP A 1 0.38 -4.10 10.70
N GLN A 2 -0.79 -4.33 10.09
CA GLN A 2 -1.67 -5.45 10.50
C GLN A 2 -1.45 -6.71 9.66
N VAL A 3 -0.57 -6.61 8.66
CA VAL A 3 -0.20 -7.68 7.73
C VAL A 3 1.32 -7.66 7.68
N ASP A 4 1.94 -8.65 8.33
CA ASP A 4 3.40 -8.75 8.45
C ASP A 4 4.03 -9.56 7.30
N ASP A 5 3.20 -10.15 6.44
CA ASP A 5 3.65 -11.02 5.35
C ASP A 5 3.80 -10.25 4.03
N PRO A 6 5.04 -10.05 3.55
CA PRO A 6 5.29 -9.36 2.30
C PRO A 6 4.71 -10.08 1.08
N GLU A 7 4.56 -11.42 1.11
CA GLU A 7 3.96 -12.16 -0.01
C GLU A 7 2.47 -11.84 -0.16
N LEU A 8 1.77 -11.58 0.96
CA LEU A 8 0.37 -11.16 0.94
C LEU A 8 0.21 -9.73 0.40
N LEU A 9 1.15 -8.84 0.68
CA LEU A 9 1.14 -7.47 0.17
C LEU A 9 1.37 -7.43 -1.34
N GLU A 10 2.31 -8.21 -1.86
CA GLU A 10 2.57 -8.35 -3.30
C GLU A 10 1.36 -8.93 -4.04
N LEU A 11 0.69 -9.93 -3.45
CA LEU A 11 -0.52 -10.51 -4.03
C LEU A 11 -1.66 -9.50 -4.16
N VAL A 12 -1.89 -8.70 -3.10
CA VAL A 12 -2.92 -7.64 -3.11
C VAL A 12 -2.57 -6.52 -4.09
N GLU A 13 -1.28 -6.18 -4.24
CA GLU A 13 -0.85 -5.19 -5.23
C GLU A 13 -1.18 -5.65 -6.66
N MET A 14 -0.88 -6.92 -6.98
CA MET A 14 -1.19 -7.50 -8.29
C MET A 14 -2.70 -7.46 -8.58
N ASP A 15 -3.53 -7.84 -7.60
CA ASP A 15 -4.99 -7.81 -7.73
C ASP A 15 -5.52 -6.39 -7.99
N ILE A 16 -4.95 -5.36 -7.34
CA ILE A 16 -5.33 -3.96 -7.53
C ILE A 16 -4.94 -3.46 -8.93
N ARG A 17 -3.77 -3.85 -9.44
CA ARG A 17 -3.32 -3.49 -10.79
C ARG A 17 -4.19 -4.10 -11.87
N ASP A 18 -4.55 -5.38 -11.70
CA ASP A 18 -5.47 -6.07 -12.60
C ASP A 18 -6.86 -5.43 -12.56
N LEU A 19 -7.34 -5.05 -11.37
CA LEU A 19 -8.61 -4.34 -11.21
C LEU A 19 -8.60 -3.00 -11.96
N LEU A 20 -7.58 -2.17 -11.76
CA LEU A 20 -7.44 -0.89 -12.46
C LEU A 20 -7.42 -1.08 -13.98
N THR A 21 -6.64 -2.04 -14.46
CA THR A 21 -6.53 -2.36 -15.90
C THR A 21 -7.86 -2.84 -16.47
N SER A 22 -8.63 -3.65 -15.72
CA SER A 22 -9.96 -4.12 -16.14
C SER A 22 -11.00 -3.00 -16.30
N TYR A 23 -10.79 -1.88 -15.64
CA TYR A 23 -11.63 -0.68 -15.74
C TYR A 23 -11.03 0.39 -16.69
N ASP A 24 -10.07 0.01 -17.54
CA ASP A 24 -9.36 0.90 -18.47
C ASP A 24 -8.55 2.03 -17.80
N PHE A 25 -8.15 1.85 -16.53
CA PHE A 25 -7.20 2.74 -15.83
C PHE A 25 -5.76 2.25 -15.98
N PRO A 26 -4.75 3.12 -15.82
CA PRO A 26 -3.34 2.74 -15.92
C PRO A 26 -2.87 1.98 -14.67
N GLY A 27 -3.21 0.69 -14.58
CA GLY A 27 -2.85 -0.18 -13.46
C GLY A 27 -1.34 -0.31 -13.23
N ASP A 28 -0.55 -0.37 -14.30
CA ASP A 28 0.92 -0.52 -14.21
C ASP A 28 1.63 0.79 -13.80
N ASP A 29 1.16 1.92 -14.32
CA ASP A 29 1.81 3.22 -14.08
C ASP A 29 1.35 3.90 -12.77
N THR A 30 0.27 3.40 -12.15
CA THR A 30 -0.26 3.99 -10.91
C THR A 30 0.67 3.68 -9.72
N PRO A 31 1.14 4.69 -8.98
CA PRO A 31 1.96 4.47 -7.80
C PRO A 31 1.12 3.90 -6.65
N ILE A 32 1.51 2.73 -6.13
CA ILE A 32 0.89 2.07 -4.97
C ILE A 32 1.86 2.17 -3.79
N ILE A 33 1.46 2.86 -2.73
CA ILE A 33 2.27 3.04 -1.52
C ILE A 33 1.66 2.20 -0.40
N VAL A 34 2.46 1.28 0.14
CA VAL A 34 2.08 0.45 1.28
C VAL A 34 2.44 1.19 2.57
N GLY A 35 1.47 1.39 3.46
CA GLY A 35 1.68 2.07 4.74
C GLY A 35 0.43 2.07 5.60
N SER A 36 0.51 2.61 6.82
CA SER A 36 -0.62 2.66 7.75
C SER A 36 -0.94 4.09 8.17
N ALA A 37 -2.08 4.63 7.69
CA ALA A 37 -2.56 5.94 8.11
C ALA A 37 -2.83 6.04 9.62
N LEU A 38 -3.20 4.92 10.26
CA LEU A 38 -3.39 4.86 11.71
C LEU A 38 -2.06 4.95 12.47
N ALA A 39 -1.01 4.27 12.00
CA ALA A 39 0.32 4.37 12.59
C ALA A 39 0.87 5.80 12.43
N ALA A 40 0.77 6.36 11.22
CA ALA A 40 1.17 7.74 10.93
C ALA A 40 0.46 8.77 11.82
N LEU A 41 -0.83 8.58 12.10
CA LEU A 41 -1.58 9.48 13.01
C LEU A 41 -1.16 9.34 14.48
N ASN A 42 -0.76 8.13 14.90
CA ASN A 42 -0.35 7.85 16.27
C ASN A 42 1.13 8.21 16.57
N ALA A 43 1.91 8.56 15.55
CA ALA A 43 3.30 9.01 15.65
C ALA A 43 3.50 10.48 15.19
N PRO A 44 2.76 11.47 15.74
CA PRO A 44 2.75 12.84 15.22
C PRO A 44 4.10 13.58 15.32
N ASP A 45 5.00 13.16 16.21
CA ASP A 45 6.28 13.82 16.49
C ASP A 45 7.51 12.93 16.23
N ASP A 46 7.31 11.69 15.80
CA ASP A 46 8.42 10.76 15.54
C ASP A 46 8.79 10.76 14.06
N LEU A 47 9.66 11.69 13.67
CA LEU A 47 10.25 11.78 12.33
C LEU A 47 11.19 10.60 12.00
N SER A 48 11.45 9.71 12.97
CA SER A 48 12.27 8.52 12.80
C SER A 48 11.47 7.22 12.68
N ASP A 49 10.14 7.28 12.84
CA ASP A 49 9.27 6.14 12.62
C ASP A 49 9.08 5.91 11.11
N PRO A 50 9.49 4.75 10.56
CA PRO A 50 9.35 4.43 9.14
C PRO A 50 7.92 4.05 8.72
N ALA A 51 6.94 4.14 9.62
CA ALA A 51 5.55 3.70 9.42
C ALA A 51 4.71 4.51 8.42
#